data_AF-A0A1H2YL01-F1
#
_entry.id   AF-A0A1H2YL01-F1
#
_cell.length_a   1.000
_cell.length_b   1.000
_cell.length_c   1.000
_cell.angle_alpha   90.00
_cell.angle_beta   90.00
_cell.angle_gamma   90.00
#
_symmetry.space_group_name_H-M   'P 1'
#
loop_
_entity.id
_entity.type
_entity.pdbx_description
1 polymer ?
#
loop_
_entity_poly.entity_id
_entity_poly.type
_entity_poly.pdbx_seq_one_letter_code
_entity_poly.pdbx_strand_id
1 'polypeptide(L)'
;MDLNLSDIDRVIEITSNGYSSVSGSIATDKVNKLLSRGWKLLKIYTTCYDHDIAPQQQTIHYVLGITKENYEKLNKEETEKIEDPYPDYGW
;
A
#
# COMPACT_ATOMS: atom_id res chain seq x y z
N MET A 1 9.04 17.89 3.75
CA MET A 1 7.57 17.91 3.86
C MET A 1 7.20 17.10 5.09
N ASP A 2 6.93 17.78 6.19
CA ASP A 2 6.41 17.14 7.39
C ASP A 2 5.03 16.55 7.10
N LEU A 3 4.87 15.26 7.41
CA LEU A 3 3.59 14.58 7.33
C LEU A 3 2.76 15.02 8.53
N ASN A 4 1.84 15.96 8.32
CA ASN A 4 0.79 16.23 9.30
C ASN A 4 -0.15 15.02 9.33
N LEU A 5 -0.01 14.20 10.37
CA LEU A 5 -0.83 13.02 10.60
C LEU A 5 -2.33 13.36 10.71
N SER A 6 -2.65 14.62 11.05
CA SER A 6 -4.02 15.15 11.11
C SER A 6 -4.73 15.14 9.76
N ASP A 7 -3.99 15.17 8.66
CA ASP A 7 -4.54 15.26 7.30
C ASP A 7 -4.81 13.87 6.69
N ILE A 8 -4.44 12.81 7.43
CA ILE A 8 -4.61 11.42 7.02
C ILE A 8 -6.02 10.97 7.37
N ASP A 9 -6.81 10.71 6.34
CA ASP A 9 -8.20 10.28 6.47
C ASP A 9 -8.31 8.75 6.54
N ARG A 10 -7.41 8.05 5.84
CA ARG A 10 -7.39 6.57 5.80
C ARG A 10 -6.01 6.03 6.03
N VAL A 11 -5.96 4.93 6.79
CA VAL A 11 -4.75 4.16 7.08
C VAL A 11 -5.02 2.71 6.71
N ILE A 12 -4.04 2.09 6.06
CA ILE A 12 -4.03 0.65 5.79
C ILE A 12 -2.73 0.05 6.31
N GLU A 13 -2.82 -1.21 6.68
CA GLU A 13 -1.68 -1.99 7.13
C GLU A 13 -1.46 -3.16 6.17
N ILE A 14 -0.23 -3.30 5.69
CA ILE A 14 0.19 -4.41 4.84
C ILE A 14 1.22 -5.21 5.60
N THR A 15 0.88 -6.47 5.85
CA THR A 15 1.76 -7.45 6.48
C THR A 15 2.46 -8.31 5.44
N SER A 16 3.75 -8.50 5.63
CA SER A 16 4.59 -9.43 4.88
C SER A 16 5.14 -10.48 5.82
N ASN A 17 4.65 -11.71 5.72
CA ASN A 17 5.19 -12.84 6.49
C ASN A 17 6.42 -13.39 5.79
N GLY A 18 7.63 -13.05 6.25
CA GLY A 18 8.88 -13.51 5.68
C GLY A 18 9.45 -14.72 6.42
N TYR A 19 9.35 -15.91 5.83
CA TYR A 19 10.51 -16.81 5.81
C TYR A 19 11.30 -16.41 4.57
N SER A 20 12.47 -15.82 4.75
CA SER A 20 13.48 -15.47 3.73
C SER A 20 13.00 -15.43 2.25
N SER A 21 13.04 -14.22 1.67
CA SER A 21 13.19 -13.90 0.24
C SER A 21 11.97 -13.71 -0.67
N VAL A 22 10.91 -14.53 -0.65
CA VAL A 22 9.85 -14.42 -1.68
C VAL A 22 8.64 -13.59 -1.25
N SER A 23 8.14 -13.78 -0.03
CA SER A 23 6.97 -13.04 0.49
C SER A 23 7.27 -11.56 0.76
N GLY A 24 8.54 -11.22 1.00
CA GLY A 24 9.03 -9.85 1.09
C GLY A 24 8.84 -9.06 -0.21
N SER A 25 9.02 -9.70 -1.38
CA SER A 25 8.89 -8.99 -2.67
C SER A 25 7.44 -8.60 -2.97
N ILE A 26 6.48 -9.50 -2.71
CA ILE A 26 5.05 -9.26 -2.99
C ILE A 26 4.50 -8.11 -2.14
N ALA A 27 4.86 -8.05 -0.87
CA ALA A 27 4.44 -6.95 -0.01
C ALA A 27 5.12 -5.63 -0.41
N THR A 28 6.39 -5.68 -0.78
CA THR A 28 7.13 -4.51 -1.26
C THR A 28 6.51 -3.95 -2.55
N ASP A 29 6.12 -4.81 -3.50
CA ASP A 29 5.45 -4.37 -4.73
C ASP A 29 4.09 -3.74 -4.47
N LYS A 30 3.30 -4.29 -3.54
CA LYS A 30 2.03 -3.69 -3.12
C LYS A 30 2.24 -2.32 -2.47
N VAL A 31 3.21 -2.21 -1.57
CA VAL A 31 3.58 -0.94 -0.92
C VAL A 31 4.04 0.07 -1.98
N ASN A 32 4.92 -0.31 -2.90
CA ASN A 32 5.39 0.56 -3.98
C ASN A 32 4.25 1.06 -4.88
N LYS A 33 3.29 0.19 -5.22
CA LYS A 33 2.10 0.57 -6.00
C LYS A 33 1.20 1.56 -5.25
N LEU A 34 1.11 1.45 -3.92
CA LEU A 34 0.36 2.39 -3.11
C LEU A 34 1.09 3.73 -2.98
N LEU A 35 2.41 3.69 -2.79
CA LEU A 35 3.25 4.89 -2.80
C LEU A 35 3.14 5.65 -4.12
N SER A 36 3.17 4.96 -5.27
CA SER A 36 2.99 5.59 -6.58
C SER A 36 1.59 6.18 -6.78
N ARG A 37 0.60 5.67 -6.05
CA ARG A 37 -0.79 6.17 -6.02
C ARG A 37 -0.98 7.31 -5.02
N GLY A 38 0.08 7.83 -4.41
CA GLY A 38 0.01 8.95 -3.47
C GLY A 38 -0.32 8.57 -2.03
N TRP A 39 -0.29 7.27 -1.69
CA TRP A 39 -0.19 6.86 -0.29
C TRP A 39 1.18 7.24 0.26
N LYS A 40 1.24 7.50 1.56
CA LYS A 40 2.45 7.88 2.28
C LYS A 40 2.75 6.83 3.34
N LEU A 41 4.02 6.43 3.42
CA LEU A 41 4.48 5.51 4.46
C LEU A 41 4.53 6.24 5.80
N LEU A 42 3.79 5.75 6.79
CA LEU A 42 3.72 6.33 8.13
C LEU A 42 4.65 5.63 9.11
N LYS A 43 4.68 4.30 9.05
CA LYS A 43 5.46 3.48 9.98
C LYS A 43 5.82 2.16 9.33
N ILE A 44 7.02 1.67 9.65
CA ILE A 44 7.42 0.30 9.41
C ILE A 44 7.82 -0.30 10.76
N TYR A 45 7.33 -1.49 11.07
CA TYR A 45 7.79 -2.23 12.23
C TYR A 45 7.81 -3.73 11.94
N THR A 46 8.65 -4.44 12.66
CA THR A 46 8.76 -5.89 12.56
C THR A 46 8.22 -6.54 13.82
N THR A 47 7.48 -7.63 13.66
CA THR A 47 7.05 -8.49 14.75
C THR A 47 7.62 -9.88 14.53
N CYS A 48 8.07 -10.50 15.62
CA CYS A 48 8.42 -11.91 15.67
C CYS A 48 7.35 -12.57 16.53
N TYR A 49 6.48 -13.36 15.90
CA TYR A 49 5.32 -13.93 16.58
C TYR A 49 5.68 -15.11 17.48
N ASP A 50 6.82 -15.77 17.25
CA ASP A 50 7.25 -16.92 18.04
C ASP A 50 8.78 -17.03 18.12
N HIS A 51 9.35 -16.42 19.17
CA HIS A 51 10.81 -16.34 19.35
C HIS A 51 11.43 -17.70 19.68
N ASP A 52 10.66 -18.60 20.31
CA ASP A 52 11.15 -19.91 20.77
C ASP A 52 10.99 -20.99 19.70
N ILE A 53 9.96 -20.91 18.85
CA ILE A 53 9.65 -21.95 17.85
C ILE A 53 10.18 -21.59 16.46
N ALA A 54 10.13 -20.31 16.08
CA ALA A 54 10.52 -19.87 14.75
C ALA A 54 11.14 -18.46 14.78
N PRO A 55 12.33 -18.29 15.38
CA PRO A 55 13.01 -16.98 15.52
C PRO A 55 13.33 -16.30 14.18
N GLN A 56 13.30 -17.05 13.08
CA GLN A 56 13.52 -16.55 11.72
C GLN A 56 12.23 -16.07 11.04
N GLN A 57 11.04 -16.31 11.62
CA GLN A 57 9.81 -15.69 11.16
C GLN A 57 9.75 -14.24 11.62
N GLN A 58 10.09 -13.35 10.70
CA GLN A 58 9.87 -11.92 10.88
C GLN A 58 8.70 -11.51 9.99
N THR A 59 7.67 -10.95 10.61
CA THR A 59 6.61 -10.29 9.89
C THR A 59 6.91 -8.80 9.84
N ILE A 60 6.99 -8.26 8.63
CA ILE A 60 7.16 -6.83 8.41
C ILE A 60 5.77 -6.21 8.22
N HIS A 61 5.49 -5.17 8.98
CA HIS A 61 4.26 -4.39 8.92
C HIS A 61 4.57 -3.04 8.28
N TYR A 62 3.89 -2.74 7.18
CA TYR A 62 3.91 -1.45 6.51
C TYR A 62 2.61 -0.72 6.77
N VAL A 63 2.68 0.40 7.49
CA VAL A 63 1.53 1.27 7.76
C VAL A 63 1.57 2.43 6.77
N LEU A 64 0.56 2.50 5.93
CA LEU A 64 0.42 3.52 4.87
C LEU A 64 -0.81 4.37 5.14
N GLY A 65 -0.69 5.68 4.95
CA GLY A 65 -1.76 6.65 5.07
C GLY A 65 -2.03 7.37 3.77
N ILE A 66 -3.28 7.78 3.55
CA ILE A 66 -3.66 8.65 2.44
C ILE A 66 -4.55 9.78 2.95
N THR A 67 -4.35 10.96 2.38
CA THR A 67 -5.20 12.13 2.64
C THR A 67 -6.51 12.00 1.86
N LYS A 68 -7.59 12.56 2.38
CA LYS A 68 -8.91 12.55 1.70
C LYS A 68 -8.84 13.03 0.24
N GLU A 69 -8.13 14.13 -0.01
CA GLU A 69 -7.97 14.69 -1.37
C GLU A 69 -7.36 13.70 -2.37
N ASN A 70 -6.26 13.05 -1.99
CA ASN A 70 -5.61 12.04 -2.84
C ASN A 70 -6.48 10.79 -3.02
N TYR A 71 -7.24 10.40 -2.00
CA TYR A 71 -8.14 9.26 -2.09
C TYR A 71 -9.30 9.52 -3.06
N GLU A 72 -9.89 10.72 -3.01
CA GLU A 72 -10.93 11.14 -3.95
C GLU A 72 -10.40 11.23 -5.40
N LYS A 73 -9.18 11.74 -5.60
CA LYS A 73 -8.53 11.75 -6.92
C LYS A 73 -8.34 10.35 -7.49
N LEU A 74 -7.86 9.40 -6.68
CA LEU A 74 -7.69 8.00 -7.11
C LEU A 74 -9.01 7.36 -7.53
N ASN A 75 -10.07 7.57 -6.76
CA ASN A 75 -11.38 7.02 -7.09
C ASN A 75 -11.92 7.64 -8.39
N LYS A 76 -11.71 8.94 -8.60
CA LYS A 76 -12.14 9.63 -9.82
C LYS A 76 -11.42 9.09 -11.07
N GLU A 77 -10.10 8.90 -11.00
CA GLU A 77 -9.31 8.30 -12.08
C GLU A 77 -9.70 6.83 -12.36
N GLU A 78 -10.10 6.07 -11.34
CA GLU A 78 -10.58 4.69 -11.53
C GLU A 78 -11.97 4.67 -12.17
N THR A 79 -12.87 5.61 -11.88
CA THR A 79 -14.16 5.75 -12.59
C THR A 79 -14.01 6.19 -14.05
N GLU A 80 -13.12 7.15 -14.36
CA GLU A 80 -12.91 7.62 -15.74
C GLU A 80 -12.33 6.52 -16.65
N LYS A 81 -11.58 5.55 -16.11
CA LYS A 81 -11.08 4.40 -16.87
C LYS A 81 -12.13 3.34 -17.20
N ILE A 82 -13.25 3.32 -16.48
CA ILE A 82 -14.35 2.36 -16.71
C ILE A 82 -15.32 2.92 -17.75
N GLU A 83 -15.38 4.26 -17.90
CA GLU A 83 -16.28 4.94 -18.81
C GLU A 83 -15.79 5.04 -20.26
N ASP A 84 -14.65 4.44 -20.62
CA ASP A 84 -14.18 4.33 -22.00
C ASP A 84 -14.28 2.87 -22.55
N PRO A 85 -15.49 2.31 -22.73
CA PRO A 85 -15.68 0.96 -23.24
C PRO A 85 -15.57 0.84 -24.77
N TYR A 86 -15.40 1.95 -25.51
CA TYR A 86 -15.33 1.92 -26.98
C TYR A 86 -14.24 2.86 -27.52
N PRO A 87 -13.02 2.35 -27.79
CA PRO A 87 -12.13 3.03 -28.72
C PRO A 87 -12.86 3.13 -30.06
N ASP A 88 -13.09 4.36 -30.51
CA ASP A 88 -13.68 4.68 -31.80
C ASP A 88 -12.80 4.11 -32.92
N TYR A 89 -13.09 2.87 -33.34
CA TYR A 89 -12.54 2.30 -34.55
C TYR A 89 -13.28 2.95 -35.71
N GLY A 90 -12.81 4.13 -36.11
CA GLY A 90 -13.27 4.84 -37.30
C GLY A 90 -13.21 3.93 -38.52
N TRP A 91 -14.37 3.73 -39.15
CA TRP A 91 -14.54 3.09 -40.46
C TRP A 91 -14.61 4.15 -41.56
#